data_AF-A0AAD6SN28-F1
#
_entry.id   AF-A0AAD6SN28-F1
#
_cell.length_a   1.000
_cell.length_b   1.000
_cell.length_c   1.000
_cell.angle_alpha   90.00
_cell.angle_beta   90.00
_cell.angle_gamma   90.00
#
_symmetry.space_group_name_H-M   'P 1'
#
loop_
_entity.id
_entity.type
_entity.pdbx_description
1 polymer ?
#
loop_
_entity_poly.entity_id
_entity_poly.type
_entity_poly.pdbx_seq_one_letter_code
_entity_poly.pdbx_strand_id
1 'polypeptide(L)'
;MDPQENLWRAYTSPRDIITISSPWIPPPGSAGLDAPFSGRVHTIYPATQAVYASKTSFPVRNLRRILRGLRRFISREDEGVEYAEDHAVCHPSRAAEVEKAAPSEWHAFGIYSRPIVNNVEVHNTFTPSPTPYRVVNLDQVDPEDVFQSLLSPGGNVHPELWIRGLEHPSLPPRPTGWPLPPPGEPLPFPWECELNPFLIRTDCGPAPVYWNIRSSDLAILYGGPIDVSVPLSGADLSQPATRPFVTHMYISGLALAESGFPWKFMVVNPAGIRVRDVFRAIMDNFQQYVSRAEYESWTPARQQRAKLEWGMRGGDRTRDGLRRVDYLCGQLCFRGLSWNLDRTGWVLHAGPEW
;
A
#
# COMPACT_ATOMS: atom_id res chain seq x y z
N MET A 1 -11.67 -26.82 -21.48
CA MET A 1 -11.35 -26.23 -20.17
C MET A 1 -9.96 -25.65 -20.27
N ASP A 2 -9.84 -24.35 -20.03
CA ASP A 2 -8.62 -23.58 -20.29
C ASP A 2 -7.59 -23.79 -19.16
N PRO A 3 -6.35 -24.24 -19.44
CA PRO A 3 -5.33 -24.46 -18.42
C PRO A 3 -4.93 -23.21 -17.62
N GLN A 4 -5.26 -22.01 -18.10
CA GLN A 4 -4.95 -20.76 -17.38
C GLN A 4 -5.92 -20.43 -16.23
N GLU A 5 -7.12 -21.01 -16.19
CA GLU A 5 -8.08 -20.80 -15.09
C GLU A 5 -7.69 -21.54 -13.79
N ASN A 6 -6.84 -22.57 -13.87
CA ASN A 6 -6.46 -23.38 -12.71
C ASN A 6 -5.28 -22.84 -11.90
N LEU A 7 -4.45 -21.96 -12.47
CA LEU A 7 -3.30 -21.41 -11.74
C LEU A 7 -3.69 -20.33 -10.72
N TRP A 8 -4.82 -19.66 -10.92
CA TRP A 8 -5.36 -18.70 -9.94
C TRP A 8 -6.08 -19.36 -8.76
N ARG A 9 -6.54 -20.60 -8.91
CA ARG A 9 -7.16 -21.39 -7.81
C ARG A 9 -6.13 -22.01 -6.87
N ALA A 10 -4.86 -22.08 -7.25
CA ALA A 10 -3.81 -22.70 -6.43
C ALA A 10 -3.18 -21.74 -5.39
N TYR A 11 -3.53 -20.45 -5.43
CA TYR A 11 -3.30 -19.52 -4.32
C TYR A 11 -4.60 -19.36 -3.52
N THR A 12 -5.13 -20.46 -3.00
CA THR A 12 -6.02 -20.37 -1.84
C THR A 12 -5.20 -19.69 -0.74
N SER A 13 -5.60 -18.48 -0.37
CA SER A 13 -5.25 -17.91 0.93
C SER A 13 -5.34 -19.04 1.97
N PRO A 14 -4.37 -19.20 2.88
CA PRO A 14 -4.28 -20.43 3.68
C PRO A 14 -5.49 -20.74 4.59
N ARG A 15 -6.60 -19.99 4.55
CA ARG A 15 -7.74 -20.10 5.46
C ARG A 15 -9.06 -19.72 4.82
N ASP A 16 -9.62 -20.63 4.04
CA ASP A 16 -11.06 -20.64 3.78
C ASP A 16 -11.77 -21.22 5.02
N ILE A 17 -12.83 -20.56 5.50
CA ILE A 17 -13.78 -21.20 6.43
C ILE A 17 -14.58 -22.19 5.59
N ILE A 18 -14.05 -23.40 5.43
CA ILE A 18 -14.65 -24.45 4.57
C ILE A 18 -15.93 -24.99 5.21
N THR A 19 -16.03 -24.95 6.54
CA THR A 19 -17.21 -25.39 7.29
C THR A 19 -17.52 -24.47 8.46
N ILE A 20 -18.81 -24.20 8.67
CA ILE A 20 -19.34 -23.30 9.70
C ILE A 20 -19.12 -23.85 11.12
N SER A 21 -18.86 -25.15 11.25
CA SER A 21 -18.51 -25.76 12.53
C SER A 21 -17.04 -25.59 12.93
N SER A 22 -16.18 -25.07 12.04
CA SER A 22 -14.75 -24.90 12.35
C SER A 22 -14.55 -23.63 13.18
N PRO A 23 -14.04 -23.71 14.42
CA PRO A 23 -13.76 -22.51 15.20
C PRO A 23 -12.64 -21.69 14.55
N TRP A 24 -12.69 -20.37 14.72
CA TRP A 24 -11.59 -19.51 14.31
C TRP A 24 -10.37 -19.80 15.19
N ILE A 25 -9.27 -20.15 14.54
CA ILE A 25 -7.98 -20.32 15.19
C ILE A 25 -7.09 -19.18 14.69
N PRO A 26 -6.48 -18.37 15.58
CA PRO A 26 -5.55 -17.34 15.14
C PRO A 26 -4.43 -17.96 14.29
N PRO A 27 -3.82 -17.20 13.36
CA PRO A 27 -2.57 -17.66 12.77
C PRO A 27 -1.61 -18.01 13.90
N PRO A 28 -0.85 -19.12 13.80
CA PRO A 28 0.26 -19.29 14.72
C PRO A 28 1.05 -18.00 14.64
N GLY A 29 1.16 -17.28 15.76
CA GLY A 29 1.96 -16.07 15.81
C GLY A 29 3.30 -16.45 15.22
N SER A 30 3.77 -15.69 14.24
CA SER A 30 5.09 -15.89 13.65
C SER A 30 6.12 -15.67 14.74
N ALA A 31 6.33 -16.69 15.56
CA ALA A 31 7.30 -16.73 16.63
C ALA A 31 8.67 -16.75 15.93
N GLY A 32 9.27 -15.57 15.82
CA GLY A 32 10.65 -15.38 15.38
C GLY A 32 10.87 -15.49 13.87
N LEU A 33 10.68 -14.39 13.15
CA LEU A 33 11.52 -14.08 11.97
C LEU A 33 12.70 -13.15 12.33
N ASP A 34 13.05 -13.07 13.63
CA ASP A 34 14.29 -12.42 14.11
C ASP A 34 15.52 -13.35 14.04
N ALA A 35 15.42 -14.51 13.39
CA ALA A 35 16.60 -15.34 13.15
C ALA A 35 17.48 -14.66 12.07
N PRO A 36 18.77 -14.34 12.36
CA PRO A 36 19.69 -13.97 11.30
C PRO A 36 19.80 -15.16 10.34
N PHE A 37 19.31 -14.98 9.11
CA PHE A 37 19.40 -15.98 8.04
C PHE A 37 20.88 -16.24 7.72
N SER A 38 21.47 -17.21 8.41
CA SER A 38 22.73 -17.85 8.05
C SER A 38 22.39 -19.20 7.42
N GLY A 39 22.36 -19.27 6.09
CA GLY A 39 21.96 -20.53 5.45
C GLY A 39 21.94 -20.50 3.94
N ARG A 40 23.11 -20.80 3.35
CA ARG A 40 23.36 -21.50 2.08
C ARG A 40 22.28 -21.44 1.00
N VAL A 41 22.66 -20.74 -0.07
CA VAL A 41 22.06 -20.84 -1.41
C VAL A 41 22.07 -22.29 -1.89
N HIS A 42 20.89 -22.90 -2.01
CA HIS A 42 20.70 -24.11 -2.81
C HIS A 42 20.45 -23.69 -4.26
N THR A 43 21.37 -24.11 -5.14
CA THR A 43 21.23 -23.98 -6.59
C THR A 43 20.04 -24.82 -7.07
N ILE A 44 18.99 -24.17 -7.58
CA ILE A 44 17.89 -24.84 -8.28
C ILE A 44 18.17 -24.74 -9.79
N TYR A 45 18.13 -25.89 -10.47
CA TYR A 45 18.30 -26.03 -11.92
C TYR A 45 17.15 -25.36 -12.70
N PRO A 46 17.40 -24.87 -13.93
CA PRO A 46 16.41 -24.10 -14.70
C PRO A 46 15.32 -25.00 -15.31
N ALA A 47 14.07 -24.59 -15.15
CA ALA A 47 12.93 -25.15 -15.86
C ALA A 47 12.82 -24.56 -17.28
N THR A 48 12.37 -25.42 -18.18
CA THR A 48 12.30 -25.32 -19.64
C THR A 48 11.52 -24.09 -20.15
N GLN A 49 12.14 -23.29 -21.01
CA GLN A 49 11.49 -22.19 -21.73
C GLN A 49 10.61 -22.71 -22.87
N ALA A 50 9.31 -22.37 -22.83
CA ALA A 50 8.45 -22.45 -24.00
C ALA A 50 8.64 -21.20 -24.87
N VAL A 51 9.02 -21.42 -26.13
CA VAL A 51 9.25 -20.38 -27.13
C VAL A 51 7.91 -19.95 -27.74
N TYR A 52 7.48 -18.71 -27.51
CA TYR A 52 6.55 -18.02 -28.39
C TYR A 52 7.23 -16.76 -28.95
N ALA A 53 7.60 -16.83 -30.23
CA ALA A 53 8.14 -15.72 -30.98
C ALA A 53 6.98 -14.88 -31.54
N SER A 54 6.79 -13.67 -31.01
CA SER A 54 6.16 -12.58 -31.78
C SER A 54 7.20 -11.50 -32.04
N LYS A 55 7.54 -11.33 -33.32
CA LYS A 55 8.52 -10.35 -33.80
C LYS A 55 7.82 -9.02 -34.03
N THR A 56 8.04 -8.05 -33.14
CA THR A 56 7.96 -6.63 -33.48
C THR A 56 9.26 -5.96 -33.06
N SER A 57 10.23 -5.95 -33.97
CA SER A 57 11.51 -5.29 -33.79
C SER A 57 11.37 -3.79 -34.07
N PHE A 58 11.43 -2.96 -33.03
CA PHE A 58 11.80 -1.55 -33.16
C PHE A 58 13.29 -1.38 -32.81
N PRO A 59 14.01 -0.42 -33.41
CA PRO A 59 15.46 -0.33 -33.30
C PRO A 59 15.89 0.28 -31.95
N VAL A 60 16.14 -0.58 -30.95
CA VAL A 60 16.63 -0.22 -29.59
C VAL A 60 18.09 0.30 -29.58
N ARG A 61 18.75 0.43 -30.74
CA ARG A 61 20.19 0.79 -30.79
C ARG A 61 20.50 2.27 -30.50
N ASN A 62 19.53 3.19 -30.58
CA ASN A 62 19.79 4.62 -30.35
C ASN A 62 19.53 5.12 -28.92
N LEU A 63 18.72 4.44 -28.09
CA LEU A 63 18.44 4.91 -26.72
C LEU A 63 19.62 4.71 -25.76
N ARG A 64 20.44 3.67 -25.94
CA ARG A 64 21.58 3.39 -25.05
C ARG A 64 22.70 4.44 -25.16
N ARG A 65 22.79 5.20 -26.26
CA ARG A 65 23.80 6.25 -26.44
C ARG A 65 23.38 7.56 -25.77
N ILE A 66 22.08 7.87 -25.75
CA ILE A 66 21.52 9.05 -25.08
C ILE A 66 21.57 8.88 -23.55
N LEU A 67 21.25 7.69 -23.04
CA LEU A 67 21.27 7.41 -21.60
C LEU A 67 22.69 7.41 -20.97
N ARG A 68 23.74 7.09 -21.75
CA ARG A 68 25.14 7.18 -21.26
C ARG A 68 25.67 8.61 -21.20
N GLY A 69 25.12 9.53 -21.98
CA GLY A 69 25.49 10.96 -21.95
C GLY A 69 24.95 11.68 -20.71
N LEU A 70 23.71 11.35 -20.31
CA LEU A 70 23.05 11.96 -19.14
C LEU A 70 23.67 11.55 -17.80
N ARG A 71 24.30 10.36 -17.71
CA ARG A 71 24.95 9.89 -16.48
C ARG A 71 26.21 10.69 -16.08
N ARG A 72 26.79 11.46 -17.01
CA ARG A 72 27.97 12.33 -16.72
C ARG A 72 27.61 13.73 -16.22
N PHE A 73 26.36 14.16 -16.35
CA PHE A 73 25.90 15.48 -15.89
C PHE A 73 25.36 15.47 -14.44
N ILE A 74 25.28 14.31 -13.79
CA ILE A 74 24.72 14.17 -12.43
C ILE A 74 25.82 14.22 -11.35
N SER A 75 27.11 14.32 -11.70
CA SER A 75 28.22 14.23 -10.74
C SER A 75 28.88 15.57 -10.38
N ARG A 76 28.21 16.71 -10.55
CA ARG A 76 28.86 18.00 -10.35
C ARG A 76 27.92 19.11 -9.91
N GLU A 77 27.41 19.00 -8.69
CA GLU A 77 26.86 20.10 -7.89
C GLU A 77 26.84 19.61 -6.43
N ASP A 78 28.01 19.67 -5.80
CA ASP A 78 28.20 19.44 -4.38
C ASP A 78 28.83 20.75 -3.85
N GLU A 79 28.06 21.84 -3.97
CA GLU A 79 28.37 23.10 -3.28
C GLU A 79 27.82 22.98 -1.86
N GLY A 80 28.74 23.02 -0.90
CA GLY A 80 28.45 22.87 0.52
C GLY A 80 27.41 23.86 1.00
N VAL A 81 26.22 23.34 1.29
CA VAL A 81 25.21 24.04 2.07
C VAL A 81 25.68 24.04 3.51
N GLU A 82 26.08 25.22 3.98
CA GLU A 82 26.34 25.51 5.39
C GLU A 82 25.05 25.28 6.17
N TYR A 83 24.96 24.16 6.89
CA TYR A 83 23.85 23.88 7.78
C TYR A 83 23.97 24.82 8.98
N ALA A 84 23.08 25.81 9.07
CA ALA A 84 22.94 26.64 10.25
C ALA A 84 22.55 25.74 11.44
N GLU A 85 23.49 25.58 12.38
CA GLU A 85 23.30 24.85 13.63
C GLU A 85 22.39 25.63 14.60
N ASP A 86 21.67 24.84 15.40
CA ASP A 86 21.09 25.21 16.69
C ASP A 86 19.88 26.15 16.73
N HIS A 87 18.76 25.66 16.20
CA HIS A 87 17.50 25.83 16.90
C HIS A 87 17.35 24.70 17.91
N ALA A 88 17.46 25.04 19.21
CA ALA A 88 17.21 24.15 20.33
C ALA A 88 15.87 23.42 20.13
N VAL A 89 15.96 22.18 19.67
CA VAL A 89 14.81 21.29 19.46
C VAL A 89 14.22 21.08 20.85
N CYS A 90 13.07 21.69 21.11
CA CYS A 90 12.27 21.40 22.28
C CYS A 90 11.84 19.94 22.17
N HIS A 91 12.65 19.05 22.75
CA HIS A 91 12.36 17.63 22.84
C HIS A 91 11.03 17.51 23.60
N PRO A 92 9.99 16.93 22.97
CA PRO A 92 8.71 16.82 23.63
C PRO A 92 8.91 16.03 24.92
N SER A 93 8.38 16.59 26.00
CA SER A 93 8.24 15.95 27.30
C SER A 93 7.88 14.48 27.10
N ARG A 94 8.82 13.58 27.43
CA ARG A 94 8.73 12.11 27.48
C ARG A 94 7.40 11.60 26.91
N ALA A 95 7.31 11.57 25.58
CA ALA A 95 6.14 11.03 24.90
C ALA A 95 5.87 9.65 25.49
N ALA A 96 4.64 9.41 25.93
CA ALA A 96 4.26 8.11 26.44
C ALA A 96 4.67 7.08 25.38
N GLU A 97 5.49 6.10 25.76
CA GLU A 97 5.90 5.06 24.84
C GLU A 97 4.63 4.38 24.33
N VAL A 98 4.33 4.58 23.05
CA VAL A 98 3.20 3.95 22.40
C VAL A 98 3.51 2.46 22.39
N GLU A 99 2.70 1.68 23.08
CA GLU A 99 2.81 0.23 23.07
C GLU A 99 2.67 -0.26 21.63
N LYS A 100 3.75 -0.87 21.12
CA LYS A 100 3.80 -1.38 19.76
C LYS A 100 2.83 -2.55 19.60
N ALA A 101 2.02 -2.48 18.55
CA ALA A 101 1.17 -3.59 18.15
C ALA A 101 2.00 -4.78 17.70
N ALA A 102 1.64 -5.97 18.16
CA ALA A 102 2.26 -7.18 17.63
C ALA A 102 1.85 -7.36 16.15
N PRO A 103 2.73 -7.89 15.27
CA PRO A 103 2.39 -8.19 13.87
C PRO A 103 1.10 -9.01 13.69
N SER A 104 0.84 -9.94 14.63
CA SER A 104 -0.37 -10.76 14.65
C SER A 104 -1.65 -9.94 14.85
N GLU A 105 -1.59 -8.81 15.57
CA GLU A 105 -2.75 -7.96 15.81
C GLU A 105 -3.17 -7.21 14.54
N TRP A 106 -2.21 -6.67 13.78
CA TRP A 106 -2.47 -6.05 12.48
C TRP A 106 -3.13 -7.03 11.52
N HIS A 107 -2.57 -8.24 11.44
CA HIS A 107 -3.10 -9.30 10.58
C HIS A 107 -4.49 -9.76 11.04
N ALA A 108 -4.72 -9.91 12.36
CA ALA A 108 -6.02 -10.24 12.92
C ALA A 108 -7.09 -9.18 12.53
N PHE A 109 -6.72 -7.89 12.54
CA PHE A 109 -7.62 -6.83 12.08
C PHE A 109 -7.94 -6.95 10.58
N GLY A 110 -6.95 -7.29 9.76
CA GLY A 110 -7.13 -7.52 8.33
C GLY A 110 -8.14 -8.63 8.06
N ILE A 111 -7.94 -9.81 8.66
CA ILE A 111 -8.86 -10.95 8.55
C ILE A 111 -10.25 -10.58 9.10
N TYR A 112 -10.32 -9.88 10.24
CA TYR A 112 -11.59 -9.38 10.77
C TYR A 112 -12.33 -8.47 9.81
N SER A 113 -11.61 -7.59 9.11
CA SER A 113 -12.18 -6.61 8.19
C SER A 113 -12.66 -7.19 6.87
N ARG A 114 -12.02 -8.27 6.42
CA ARG A 114 -12.28 -8.97 5.16
C ARG A 114 -12.25 -10.50 5.37
N PRO A 115 -13.19 -11.06 6.14
CA PRO A 115 -13.24 -12.50 6.30
C PRO A 115 -13.68 -13.14 4.98
N ILE A 116 -13.21 -14.35 4.73
CA ILE A 116 -13.66 -15.19 3.62
C ILE A 116 -14.59 -16.26 4.19
N VAL A 117 -15.87 -16.18 3.83
CA VAL A 117 -16.93 -17.08 4.31
C VAL A 117 -17.49 -17.83 3.11
N ASN A 118 -17.43 -19.17 3.11
CA ASN A 118 -17.86 -19.98 1.98
C ASN A 118 -17.20 -19.55 0.64
N ASN A 119 -15.90 -19.23 0.66
CA ASN A 119 -15.12 -18.69 -0.48
C ASN A 119 -15.60 -17.32 -0.99
N VAL A 120 -16.42 -16.61 -0.23
CA VAL A 120 -16.86 -15.24 -0.53
C VAL A 120 -16.15 -14.27 0.41
N GLU A 121 -15.34 -13.35 -0.14
CA GLU A 121 -14.77 -12.25 0.65
C GLU A 121 -15.89 -11.25 0.97
N VAL A 122 -16.11 -11.00 2.25
CA VAL A 122 -17.14 -10.08 2.74
C VAL A 122 -16.54 -8.89 3.47
N HIS A 123 -17.30 -7.81 3.62
CA HIS A 123 -16.81 -6.55 4.19
C HIS A 123 -17.37 -6.33 5.59
N ASN A 124 -16.57 -6.60 6.63
CA ASN A 124 -17.07 -6.54 8.01
C ASN A 124 -16.95 -5.16 8.66
N THR A 125 -15.96 -4.37 8.25
CA THR A 125 -15.76 -3.01 8.79
C THR A 125 -16.51 -1.96 7.98
N PHE A 126 -16.80 -0.81 8.62
CA PHE A 126 -17.38 0.36 7.97
C PHE A 126 -16.48 0.82 6.82
N THR A 127 -16.83 0.38 5.62
CA THR A 127 -16.41 0.99 4.37
C THR A 127 -17.59 1.78 3.84
N PRO A 128 -17.36 2.90 3.14
CA PRO A 128 -18.36 3.52 2.29
C PRO A 128 -18.64 2.58 1.11
N SER A 129 -19.22 1.42 1.39
CA SER A 129 -19.72 0.50 0.38
C SER A 129 -21.07 1.03 -0.09
N PRO A 130 -21.37 0.98 -1.39
CA PRO A 130 -22.69 1.35 -1.91
C PRO A 130 -23.80 0.39 -1.44
N THR A 131 -23.45 -0.76 -0.85
CA THR A 131 -24.43 -1.66 -0.25
C THR A 131 -25.12 -0.97 0.92
N PRO A 132 -26.45 -0.76 0.86
CA PRO A 132 -27.17 -0.08 1.92
C PRO A 132 -27.01 -0.87 3.22
N TYR A 133 -26.75 -0.14 4.31
CA TYR A 133 -26.72 -0.70 5.65
C TYR A 133 -28.09 -1.31 5.94
N ARG A 134 -28.18 -2.66 5.94
CA ARG A 134 -29.32 -3.30 6.57
C ARG A 134 -29.12 -3.16 8.07
N VAL A 135 -29.88 -2.25 8.68
CA VAL A 135 -30.03 -2.19 10.13
C VAL A 135 -30.87 -3.41 10.51
N VAL A 136 -30.21 -4.53 10.74
CA VAL A 136 -30.87 -5.76 11.21
C VAL A 136 -30.60 -5.88 12.69
N ASN A 137 -31.63 -6.29 13.44
CA ASN A 137 -31.42 -6.68 14.83
C ASN A 137 -30.60 -7.98 14.83
N LEU A 138 -29.33 -7.90 15.25
CA LEU A 138 -28.40 -9.02 15.23
C LEU A 138 -28.91 -10.21 16.06
N ASP A 139 -29.70 -9.95 17.11
CA ASP A 139 -30.28 -10.99 17.97
C ASP A 139 -31.31 -11.88 17.25
N GLN A 140 -31.81 -11.44 16.09
CA GLN A 140 -32.83 -12.14 15.30
C GLN A 140 -32.27 -12.78 14.04
N VAL A 141 -30.97 -12.63 13.79
CA VAL A 141 -30.32 -13.18 12.61
C VAL A 141 -29.67 -14.50 12.99
N ASP A 142 -30.05 -15.58 12.29
CA ASP A 142 -29.26 -16.80 12.31
C ASP A 142 -28.01 -16.62 11.44
N PRO A 143 -26.79 -16.69 12.00
CA PRO A 143 -25.56 -16.59 11.21
C PRO A 143 -25.48 -17.63 10.09
N GLU A 144 -26.04 -18.84 10.31
CA GLU A 144 -26.04 -19.91 9.33
C GLU A 144 -26.82 -19.51 8.08
N ASP A 145 -28.01 -18.93 8.26
CA ASP A 145 -28.84 -18.42 7.16
C ASP A 145 -28.10 -17.35 6.36
N VAL A 146 -27.37 -16.44 7.03
CA VAL A 146 -26.56 -15.43 6.35
C VAL A 146 -25.46 -16.09 5.53
N PHE A 147 -24.74 -17.06 6.09
CA PHE A 147 -23.61 -17.71 5.41
C PHE A 147 -24.06 -18.51 4.19
N GLN A 148 -25.19 -19.23 4.30
CA GLN A 148 -25.80 -19.95 3.18
C GLN A 148 -26.31 -18.97 2.11
N SER A 149 -26.79 -17.79 2.51
CA SER A 149 -27.27 -16.78 1.56
C SER A 149 -26.16 -16.18 0.68
N LEU A 150 -24.89 -16.25 1.10
CA LEU A 150 -23.77 -15.72 0.32
C LEU A 150 -23.53 -16.46 -1.00
N LEU A 151 -24.11 -17.65 -1.17
CA LEU A 151 -24.04 -18.42 -2.40
C LEU A 151 -25.44 -18.77 -2.88
N SER A 152 -25.76 -18.41 -4.11
CA SER A 152 -26.98 -18.92 -4.75
C SER A 152 -26.87 -20.43 -5.01
N PRO A 153 -28.00 -21.14 -5.21
CA PRO A 153 -27.97 -22.56 -5.59
C PRO A 153 -27.16 -22.87 -6.87
N GLY A 154 -26.93 -21.87 -7.73
CA GLY A 154 -26.09 -21.97 -8.93
C GLY A 154 -24.60 -21.65 -8.70
N GLY A 155 -24.19 -21.36 -7.46
CA GLY A 155 -22.81 -21.02 -7.10
C GLY A 155 -22.41 -19.55 -7.33
N ASN A 156 -23.34 -18.67 -7.72
CA ASN A 156 -23.06 -17.23 -7.80
C ASN A 156 -22.88 -16.65 -6.40
N VAL A 157 -21.86 -15.80 -6.24
CA VAL A 157 -21.50 -15.15 -4.97
C VAL A 157 -22.33 -13.89 -4.72
N HIS A 158 -22.73 -13.67 -3.47
CA HIS A 158 -23.58 -12.56 -3.02
C HIS A 158 -23.01 -11.85 -1.78
N PRO A 159 -21.82 -11.22 -1.88
CA PRO A 159 -21.21 -10.50 -0.75
C PRO A 159 -22.08 -9.35 -0.21
N GLU A 160 -23.03 -8.85 -1.02
CA GLU A 160 -23.99 -7.84 -0.63
C GLU A 160 -25.00 -8.28 0.45
N LEU A 161 -25.17 -9.59 0.64
CA LEU A 161 -26.05 -10.16 1.66
C LEU A 161 -25.38 -10.27 3.04
N TRP A 162 -24.09 -9.98 3.13
CA TRP A 162 -23.35 -9.97 4.40
C TRP A 162 -23.87 -8.92 5.38
N ILE A 163 -24.03 -9.31 6.64
CA ILE A 163 -24.38 -8.42 7.75
C ILE A 163 -23.10 -8.06 8.51
N ARG A 164 -22.78 -6.77 8.55
CA ARG A 164 -21.56 -6.27 9.20
C ARG A 164 -21.64 -6.40 10.71
N GLY A 165 -20.52 -6.76 11.33
CA GLY A 165 -20.43 -6.92 12.78
C GLY A 165 -21.08 -8.20 13.31
N LEU A 166 -21.53 -9.10 12.43
CA LEU A 166 -22.02 -10.42 12.82
C LEU A 166 -20.93 -11.17 13.59
N GLU A 167 -21.25 -11.61 14.81
CA GLU A 167 -20.35 -12.39 15.65
C GLU A 167 -20.63 -13.88 15.45
N HIS A 168 -19.58 -14.67 15.22
CA HIS A 168 -19.70 -16.12 15.07
C HIS A 168 -18.38 -16.80 15.45
N PRO A 169 -18.38 -17.99 16.07
CA PRO A 169 -17.15 -18.69 16.48
C PRO A 169 -16.16 -18.96 15.35
N SER A 170 -16.62 -19.11 14.11
CA SER A 170 -15.76 -19.29 12.93
C SER A 170 -15.18 -18.00 12.36
N LEU A 171 -15.69 -16.84 12.80
CA LEU A 171 -15.17 -15.56 12.37
C LEU A 171 -14.08 -15.09 13.34
N PRO A 172 -13.06 -14.39 12.84
CA PRO A 172 -12.13 -13.68 13.72
C PRO A 172 -12.90 -12.69 14.62
N PRO A 173 -12.62 -12.64 15.93
CA PRO A 173 -13.16 -11.61 16.79
C PRO A 173 -12.60 -10.24 16.39
N ARG A 174 -13.35 -9.17 16.67
CA ARG A 174 -12.87 -7.79 16.47
C ARG A 174 -11.69 -7.51 17.40
N PRO A 175 -10.51 -7.11 16.88
CA PRO A 175 -9.41 -6.70 17.75
C PRO A 175 -9.76 -5.44 18.55
N THR A 176 -9.40 -5.42 19.83
CA THR A 176 -9.69 -4.31 20.76
C THR A 176 -8.68 -3.17 20.66
N GLY A 177 -7.49 -3.41 20.09
CA GLY A 177 -6.40 -2.42 19.97
C GLY A 177 -6.66 -1.26 19.00
N TRP A 178 -7.79 -1.27 18.30
CA TRP A 178 -8.16 -0.26 17.31
C TRP A 178 -9.59 0.26 17.55
N PRO A 179 -9.80 0.99 18.66
CA PRO A 179 -11.07 1.68 18.88
C PRO A 179 -11.30 2.72 17.77
N LEU A 180 -12.57 2.95 17.42
CA LEU A 180 -12.89 4.05 16.52
C LEU A 180 -12.65 5.37 17.25
N PRO A 181 -11.95 6.33 16.66
CA PRO A 181 -11.74 7.64 17.28
C PRO A 181 -13.08 8.36 17.44
N PRO A 182 -13.39 8.89 18.63
CA PRO A 182 -14.64 9.62 18.84
C PRO A 182 -14.74 10.84 17.91
N PRO A 183 -15.91 11.08 17.28
CA PRO A 183 -16.08 12.24 16.43
C PRO A 183 -15.82 13.56 17.19
N GLY A 184 -14.94 14.40 16.64
CA GLY A 184 -14.61 15.72 17.19
C GLY A 184 -13.47 15.72 18.22
N GLU A 185 -12.97 14.57 18.64
CA GLU A 185 -11.76 14.51 19.47
C GLU A 185 -10.49 14.76 18.63
N PRO A 186 -9.46 15.37 19.23
CA PRO A 186 -8.18 15.56 18.55
C PRO A 186 -7.56 14.20 18.22
N LEU A 187 -7.07 14.07 16.99
CA LEU A 187 -6.33 12.90 16.57
C LEU A 187 -4.90 12.94 17.15
N PRO A 188 -4.27 11.77 17.39
CA PRO A 188 -2.86 11.71 17.74
C PRO A 188 -2.00 12.37 16.67
N PHE A 189 -0.88 12.95 17.09
CA PHE A 189 0.11 13.47 16.16
C PHE A 189 0.86 12.33 15.43
N PRO A 190 1.49 12.59 14.27
CA PRO A 190 2.24 11.56 13.55
C PRO A 190 3.31 10.83 14.38
N TRP A 191 3.99 11.52 15.30
CA TRP A 191 5.00 10.92 16.18
C TRP A 191 4.42 10.15 17.38
N GLU A 192 3.12 10.26 17.61
CA GLU A 192 2.35 9.50 18.62
C GLU A 192 1.66 8.28 17.98
N CYS A 193 1.90 8.05 16.69
CA CYS A 193 1.33 6.93 15.94
C CYS A 193 2.42 5.92 15.60
N GLU A 194 2.08 4.64 15.72
CA GLU A 194 2.78 3.56 15.05
C GLU A 194 2.20 3.35 13.65
N LEU A 195 3.04 3.31 12.61
CA LEU A 195 2.61 3.00 11.24
C LEU A 195 2.41 1.49 11.06
N ASN A 196 1.46 1.13 10.21
CA ASN A 196 1.33 -0.24 9.73
C ASN A 196 2.64 -0.71 9.07
N PRO A 197 3.10 -1.96 9.30
CA PRO A 197 4.33 -2.50 8.71
C PRO A 197 4.47 -2.33 7.19
N PHE A 198 3.37 -2.33 6.43
CA PHE A 198 3.41 -2.12 4.97
C PHE A 198 3.71 -0.67 4.56
N LEU A 199 3.58 0.28 5.48
CA LEU A 199 3.77 1.70 5.27
C LEU A 199 5.06 2.23 5.88
N ILE A 200 5.79 1.43 6.66
CA ILE A 200 7.02 1.88 7.32
C ILE A 200 8.12 2.13 6.28
N ARG A 201 8.84 3.24 6.44
CA ARG A 201 10.07 3.50 5.71
C ARG A 201 11.18 2.56 6.18
N THR A 202 11.82 1.86 5.25
CA THR A 202 13.09 1.17 5.52
C THR A 202 14.26 2.09 5.18
N ASP A 203 15.18 2.33 6.11
CA ASP A 203 16.35 3.17 5.87
C ASP A 203 17.40 2.49 4.98
N CYS A 204 17.44 1.16 4.99
CA CYS A 204 18.36 0.37 4.17
C CYS A 204 17.70 -0.93 3.70
N GLY A 205 18.04 -1.36 2.47
CA GLY A 205 17.48 -2.59 1.89
C GLY A 205 16.13 -2.37 1.17
N PRO A 206 15.45 -3.48 0.83
CA PRO A 206 14.16 -3.41 0.14
C PRO A 206 13.08 -2.84 1.07
N ALA A 207 12.15 -2.08 0.50
CA ALA A 207 10.94 -1.67 1.21
C ALA A 207 10.07 -2.90 1.53
N PRO A 208 9.21 -2.86 2.57
CA PRO A 208 8.38 -4.00 2.95
C PRO A 208 7.42 -4.42 1.83
N VAL A 209 7.03 -3.45 1.00
CA VAL A 209 6.19 -3.64 -0.17
C VAL A 209 6.88 -3.12 -1.42
N TYR A 210 6.70 -3.83 -2.52
CA TYR A 210 7.01 -3.38 -3.85
C TYR A 210 5.74 -2.83 -4.51
N TRP A 211 5.72 -1.53 -4.78
CA TRP A 211 4.62 -0.89 -5.50
C TRP A 211 5.13 0.28 -6.33
N ASN A 212 4.81 0.26 -7.62
CA ASN A 212 5.03 1.38 -8.52
C ASN A 212 3.82 2.33 -8.43
N ILE A 213 4.04 3.59 -8.08
CA ILE A 213 2.99 4.61 -7.89
C ILE A 213 2.16 4.86 -9.16
N ARG A 214 2.66 4.46 -10.34
CA ARG A 214 1.90 4.51 -11.60
C ARG A 214 0.83 3.42 -11.70
N SER A 215 0.97 2.34 -10.94
CA SER A 215 0.13 1.16 -11.02
C SER A 215 -1.03 1.23 -10.03
N SER A 216 -2.09 0.49 -10.35
CA SER A 216 -3.23 0.28 -9.44
C SER A 216 -2.79 -0.30 -8.09
N ASP A 217 -3.62 -0.10 -7.05
CA ASP A 217 -3.46 -0.72 -5.72
C ASP A 217 -3.50 -2.25 -5.76
N LEU A 218 -4.05 -2.84 -6.83
CA LEU A 218 -4.01 -4.29 -7.07
C LEU A 218 -2.61 -4.83 -7.42
N ALA A 219 -1.67 -3.95 -7.77
CA ALA A 219 -0.30 -4.32 -8.13
C ALA A 219 0.68 -4.20 -6.95
N ILE A 220 0.19 -4.04 -5.72
CA ILE A 220 1.03 -3.97 -4.52
C ILE A 220 1.44 -5.39 -4.13
N LEU A 221 2.75 -5.61 -4.05
CA LEU A 221 3.33 -6.89 -3.67
C LEU A 221 4.04 -6.74 -2.32
N TYR A 222 3.86 -7.70 -1.42
CA TYR A 222 4.72 -7.91 -0.27
C TYR A 222 6.03 -8.57 -0.70
N GLY A 223 7.14 -8.11 -0.13
CA GLY A 223 8.50 -8.56 -0.50
C GLY A 223 9.14 -7.71 -1.61
N GLY A 224 10.42 -7.96 -1.87
CA GLY A 224 11.20 -7.26 -2.88
C GLY A 224 11.19 -7.96 -4.25
N PRO A 225 11.65 -7.30 -5.32
CA PRO A 225 11.74 -7.89 -6.67
C PRO A 225 12.72 -9.07 -6.76
N ILE A 226 13.57 -9.26 -5.76
CA ILE A 226 14.56 -10.34 -5.69
C ILE A 226 13.98 -11.58 -4.97
N ASP A 227 12.97 -11.39 -4.12
CA ASP A 227 12.38 -12.44 -3.29
C ASP A 227 11.05 -12.95 -3.89
N VAL A 228 10.45 -13.94 -3.22
CA VAL A 228 9.09 -14.37 -3.53
C VAL A 228 8.15 -13.21 -3.24
N SER A 229 7.62 -12.60 -4.29
CA SER A 229 6.64 -11.53 -4.19
C SER A 229 5.23 -12.09 -4.09
N VAL A 230 4.48 -11.61 -3.11
CA VAL A 230 3.10 -12.06 -2.85
C VAL A 230 2.17 -10.85 -2.95
N PRO A 231 1.16 -10.86 -3.83
CA PRO A 231 0.20 -9.76 -3.88
C PRO A 231 -0.48 -9.55 -2.52
N LEU A 232 -0.62 -8.30 -2.08
CA LEU A 232 -1.39 -7.99 -0.88
C LEU A 232 -2.87 -8.34 -1.10
N SER A 233 -3.43 -9.09 -0.15
CA SER A 233 -4.84 -9.48 -0.19
C SER A 233 -5.78 -8.31 0.14
N GLY A 234 -7.09 -8.52 -0.06
CA GLY A 234 -8.10 -7.58 0.42
C GLY A 234 -8.00 -7.34 1.93
N ALA A 235 -7.70 -8.38 2.69
CA ALA A 235 -7.48 -8.33 4.14
C ALA A 235 -6.26 -7.49 4.52
N ASP A 236 -5.12 -7.68 3.83
CA ASP A 236 -3.89 -6.90 4.07
C ASP A 236 -4.11 -5.41 3.82
N LEU A 237 -4.74 -5.09 2.70
CA LEU A 237 -5.08 -3.71 2.34
C LEU A 237 -6.15 -3.09 3.25
N SER A 238 -6.92 -3.92 3.98
CA SER A 238 -7.94 -3.47 4.93
C SER A 238 -7.42 -3.28 6.35
N GLN A 239 -6.14 -3.59 6.60
CA GLN A 239 -5.52 -3.31 7.89
C GLN A 239 -5.51 -1.79 8.18
N PRO A 240 -5.53 -1.37 9.46
CA PRO A 240 -5.41 0.03 9.84
C PRO A 240 -4.06 0.59 9.34
N ALA A 241 -4.03 1.85 8.93
CA ALA A 241 -2.77 2.50 8.54
C ALA A 241 -1.89 2.89 9.74
N THR A 242 -2.51 3.12 10.90
CA THR A 242 -1.83 3.53 12.14
C THR A 242 -2.42 2.85 13.38
N ARG A 243 -1.65 2.85 14.47
CA ARG A 243 -2.12 2.65 15.84
C ARG A 243 -1.71 3.84 16.70
N PRO A 244 -2.65 4.51 17.40
CA PRO A 244 -4.10 4.28 17.34
C PRO A 244 -4.69 4.69 15.96
N PHE A 245 -5.97 4.41 15.75
CA PHE A 245 -6.66 4.78 14.52
C PHE A 245 -6.68 6.30 14.33
N VAL A 246 -6.45 6.75 13.10
CA VAL A 246 -6.66 8.13 12.68
C VAL A 246 -7.71 8.20 11.57
N THR A 247 -8.47 9.29 11.52
CA THR A 247 -9.42 9.54 10.42
C THR A 247 -8.86 10.47 9.35
N HIS A 248 -7.77 11.18 9.68
CA HIS A 248 -7.10 12.11 8.78
C HIS A 248 -5.58 11.87 8.86
N MET A 249 -4.94 11.80 7.70
CA MET A 249 -3.48 11.67 7.58
C MET A 249 -2.99 12.65 6.53
N TYR A 250 -2.23 13.65 6.96
CA TYR A 250 -1.71 14.68 6.07
C TYR A 250 -0.32 14.31 5.56
N ILE A 251 -0.19 14.10 4.26
CA ILE A 251 1.09 13.89 3.58
C ILE A 251 1.62 15.28 3.22
N SER A 252 2.54 15.79 4.04
CA SER A 252 3.07 17.16 3.95
C SER A 252 4.40 17.25 3.22
N GLY A 253 5.08 16.12 2.99
CA GLY A 253 6.41 16.07 2.38
C GLY A 253 6.60 14.94 1.37
N LEU A 254 7.60 15.11 0.52
CA LEU A 254 8.17 14.10 -0.36
C LEU A 254 9.69 14.18 -0.20
N ALA A 255 10.32 13.08 0.20
CA ALA A 255 11.74 13.07 0.55
C ALA A 255 12.69 13.49 -0.59
N LEU A 256 12.25 13.34 -1.85
CA LEU A 256 13.01 13.69 -3.05
C LEU A 256 12.78 15.13 -3.53
N ALA A 257 11.94 15.92 -2.86
CA ALA A 257 11.57 17.25 -3.34
C ALA A 257 12.64 18.29 -3.00
N GLU A 258 13.28 18.87 -4.01
CA GLU A 258 14.35 19.87 -3.89
C GLU A 258 13.87 21.23 -3.32
N SER A 259 12.61 21.62 -3.57
CA SER A 259 12.06 22.94 -3.22
C SER A 259 10.78 22.87 -2.36
N GLY A 260 10.73 21.88 -1.47
CA GLY A 260 9.53 21.55 -0.71
C GLY A 260 8.51 20.79 -1.56
N PHE A 261 7.56 20.13 -0.90
CA PHE A 261 6.55 19.30 -1.56
C PHE A 261 5.30 20.14 -1.88
N PRO A 262 5.02 20.47 -3.16
CA PRO A 262 3.89 21.34 -3.50
C PRO A 262 2.55 20.62 -3.49
N TRP A 263 2.55 19.29 -3.65
CA TRP A 263 1.32 18.48 -3.76
C TRP A 263 0.97 17.84 -2.44
N LYS A 264 0.91 18.64 -1.38
CA LYS A 264 0.47 18.17 -0.06
C LYS A 264 -0.99 17.74 -0.16
N PHE A 265 -1.34 16.61 0.44
CA PHE A 265 -2.69 16.08 0.38
C PHE A 265 -3.06 15.39 1.68
N MET A 266 -4.36 15.23 1.89
CA MET A 266 -4.91 14.60 3.08
C MET A 266 -5.62 13.32 2.68
N VAL A 267 -5.26 12.22 3.34
CA VAL A 267 -6.01 10.98 3.32
C VAL A 267 -7.12 11.10 4.36
N VAL A 268 -8.37 10.82 3.99
CA VAL A 268 -9.53 10.97 4.86
C VAL A 268 -10.36 9.69 4.86
N ASN A 269 -10.61 9.14 6.04
CA ASN A 269 -11.57 8.06 6.23
C ASN A 269 -12.22 8.20 7.62
N PRO A 270 -13.51 8.60 7.71
CA PRO A 270 -14.21 8.77 8.98
C PRO A 270 -14.30 7.49 9.83
N ALA A 271 -14.18 6.31 9.20
CA ALA A 271 -14.20 5.02 9.88
C ALA A 271 -12.80 4.51 10.29
N GLY A 272 -11.77 5.35 10.14
CA GLY A 272 -10.37 5.00 10.36
C GLY A 272 -9.64 4.68 9.05
N ILE A 273 -8.49 5.33 8.84
CA ILE A 273 -7.67 5.17 7.64
C ILE A 273 -7.06 3.78 7.59
N ARG A 274 -7.16 3.15 6.43
CA ARG A 274 -6.61 1.84 6.12
C ARG A 274 -5.40 1.95 5.21
N VAL A 275 -4.63 0.88 5.13
CA VAL A 275 -3.49 0.75 4.21
C VAL A 275 -3.90 1.08 2.76
N ARG A 276 -5.03 0.55 2.29
CA ARG A 276 -5.57 0.85 0.95
C ARG A 276 -5.82 2.34 0.71
N ASP A 277 -6.36 3.04 1.70
CA ASP A 277 -6.73 4.45 1.57
C ASP A 277 -5.48 5.31 1.33
N VAL A 278 -4.38 4.98 2.00
CA VAL A 278 -3.08 5.65 1.83
C VAL A 278 -2.54 5.45 0.42
N PHE A 279 -2.50 4.20 -0.07
CA PHE A 279 -2.01 3.91 -1.41
C PHE A 279 -2.86 4.57 -2.51
N ARG A 280 -4.18 4.53 -2.36
CA ARG A 280 -5.10 5.21 -3.30
C ARG A 280 -4.90 6.72 -3.30
N ALA A 281 -4.82 7.34 -2.13
CA ALA A 281 -4.61 8.78 -2.06
C ALA A 281 -3.26 9.20 -2.67
N ILE A 282 -2.19 8.41 -2.47
CA ILE A 282 -0.90 8.62 -3.14
C ILE A 282 -1.08 8.51 -4.66
N MET A 283 -1.69 7.43 -5.15
CA MET A 283 -1.93 7.22 -6.57
C MET A 283 -2.74 8.39 -7.15
N ASP A 284 -3.89 8.69 -6.58
CA ASP A 284 -4.79 9.76 -7.03
C ASP A 284 -4.08 11.12 -7.08
N ASN A 285 -3.27 11.45 -6.07
CA ASN A 285 -2.49 12.68 -6.05
C ASN A 285 -1.47 12.74 -7.19
N PHE A 286 -0.75 11.65 -7.45
CA PHE A 286 0.30 11.61 -8.49
C PHE A 286 -0.24 11.38 -9.91
N GLN A 287 -1.48 10.90 -10.06
CA GLN A 287 -2.15 10.77 -11.36
C GLN A 287 -2.75 12.10 -11.87
N GLN A 288 -2.81 13.15 -11.04
CA GLN A 288 -3.28 14.46 -11.49
C GLN A 288 -2.37 15.05 -12.58
N TYR A 289 -2.99 15.75 -13.53
CA TYR A 289 -2.29 16.50 -14.55
C TYR A 289 -1.53 17.68 -13.95
N VAL A 290 -0.38 17.96 -14.53
CA VAL A 290 0.46 19.11 -14.17
C VAL A 290 0.00 20.30 -14.99
N SER A 291 -0.38 21.36 -14.29
CA SER A 291 -0.70 22.64 -14.92
C SER A 291 0.55 23.27 -15.52
N ARG A 292 0.35 24.20 -16.46
CA ARG A 292 1.46 24.94 -17.07
C ARG A 292 2.29 25.70 -16.03
N ALA A 293 1.63 26.35 -15.08
CA ALA A 293 2.30 27.11 -14.02
C ALA A 293 3.12 26.21 -13.09
N GLU A 294 2.59 25.05 -12.68
CA GLU A 294 3.36 24.07 -11.91
C GLU A 294 4.59 23.57 -12.70
N TYR A 295 4.43 23.28 -13.99
CA TYR A 295 5.55 22.82 -14.82
C TYR A 295 6.63 23.91 -14.97
N GLU A 296 6.22 25.15 -15.22
CA GLU A 296 7.12 26.31 -15.37
C GLU A 296 7.83 26.66 -14.06
N SER A 297 7.25 26.34 -12.89
CA SER A 297 7.89 26.57 -11.60
C SER A 297 8.98 25.55 -11.25
N TRP A 298 9.09 24.45 -12.00
CA TRP A 298 10.16 23.47 -11.81
C TRP A 298 11.48 23.94 -12.42
N THR A 299 12.60 23.44 -11.88
CA THR A 299 13.92 23.67 -12.48
C THR A 299 13.96 23.14 -13.94
N PRO A 300 14.72 23.77 -14.85
CA PRO A 300 14.82 23.31 -16.25
C PRO A 300 15.25 21.85 -16.39
N ALA A 301 16.14 21.38 -15.50
CA ALA A 301 16.56 19.99 -15.46
C ALA A 301 15.41 19.04 -15.11
N ARG A 302 14.58 19.41 -14.11
CA ARG A 302 13.40 18.63 -13.71
C ARG A 302 12.34 18.58 -14.81
N GLN A 303 12.07 19.74 -15.43
CA GLN A 303 11.21 19.87 -16.60
C GLN A 303 11.60 18.90 -17.73
N GLN A 304 12.89 18.87 -18.08
CA GLN A 304 13.40 17.98 -19.14
C GLN A 304 13.25 16.51 -18.77
N ARG A 305 13.58 16.12 -17.53
CA ARG A 305 13.45 14.74 -17.07
C ARG A 305 12.00 14.27 -17.02
N ALA A 306 11.08 15.11 -16.54
CA ALA A 306 9.66 14.80 -16.51
C ALA A 306 9.09 14.61 -17.93
N LYS A 307 9.49 15.44 -18.89
CA LYS A 307 9.14 15.26 -20.31
C LYS A 307 9.66 13.94 -20.88
N LEU A 308 10.86 13.52 -20.49
CA LEU A 308 11.40 12.22 -20.91
C LEU A 308 10.56 11.06 -20.37
N GLU A 309 10.23 11.08 -19.07
CA GLU A 309 9.35 10.08 -18.44
C GLU A 309 7.98 10.00 -19.11
N TRP A 310 7.38 11.15 -19.37
CA TRP A 310 6.13 11.29 -20.10
C TRP A 310 6.20 10.69 -21.51
N GLY A 311 7.30 10.92 -22.23
CA GLY A 311 7.56 10.29 -23.52
C GLY A 311 7.65 8.76 -23.42
N MET A 312 8.32 8.25 -22.37
CA MET A 312 8.49 6.80 -22.16
C MET A 312 7.18 6.06 -21.91
N ARG A 313 6.21 6.68 -21.23
CA ARG A 313 4.85 6.12 -21.09
C ARG A 313 3.95 6.33 -22.31
N GLY A 314 4.50 6.86 -23.40
CA GLY A 314 3.79 7.05 -24.66
C GLY A 314 2.96 8.32 -24.75
N GLY A 315 3.28 9.36 -23.95
CA GLY A 315 2.54 10.62 -23.91
C GLY A 315 2.31 11.26 -25.29
N ASP A 316 3.31 11.22 -26.18
CA ASP A 316 3.20 11.72 -27.56
C ASP A 316 2.14 10.97 -28.38
N ARG A 317 1.94 9.68 -28.09
CA ARG A 317 1.02 8.80 -28.83
C ARG A 317 -0.40 8.86 -28.27
N THR A 318 -0.51 8.94 -26.95
CA THR A 318 -1.80 8.90 -26.25
C THR A 318 -2.46 10.26 -26.14
N ARG A 319 -1.73 11.36 -26.44
CA ARG A 319 -2.13 12.75 -26.13
C ARG A 319 -2.47 12.94 -24.66
N ASP A 320 -1.98 12.05 -23.80
CA ASP A 320 -2.18 12.16 -22.37
C ASP A 320 -1.26 13.27 -21.84
N GLY A 321 -1.81 14.23 -21.11
CA GLY A 321 -1.02 15.34 -20.56
C GLY A 321 0.03 14.87 -19.54
N LEU A 322 1.00 15.72 -19.23
CA LEU A 322 2.00 15.48 -18.18
C LEU A 322 1.29 15.28 -16.83
N ARG A 323 1.70 14.29 -16.04
CA ARG A 323 1.13 13.99 -14.72
C ARG A 323 2.17 14.20 -13.64
N ARG A 324 1.72 14.41 -12.40
CA ARG A 324 2.63 14.62 -11.26
C ARG A 324 3.58 13.44 -11.04
N VAL A 325 3.17 12.22 -11.39
CA VAL A 325 4.04 11.03 -11.34
C VAL A 325 5.25 11.13 -12.28
N ASP A 326 5.16 11.92 -13.36
CA ASP A 326 6.29 12.14 -14.28
C ASP A 326 7.40 12.98 -13.63
N TYR A 327 7.06 13.81 -12.63
CA TYR A 327 8.04 14.57 -11.83
C TYR A 327 9.03 13.67 -11.08
N LEU A 328 8.61 12.45 -10.71
CA LEU A 328 9.43 11.53 -9.95
C LEU A 328 10.63 10.98 -10.75
N CYS A 329 10.65 11.14 -12.08
CA CYS A 329 11.86 10.92 -12.91
C CYS A 329 12.55 9.56 -12.70
N GLY A 330 11.76 8.48 -12.66
CA GLY A 330 12.21 7.11 -12.43
C GLY A 330 12.20 6.67 -10.96
N GLN A 331 11.94 7.58 -10.01
CA GLN A 331 11.78 7.29 -8.59
C GLN A 331 10.33 6.90 -8.27
N LEU A 332 9.84 5.83 -8.90
CA LEU A 332 8.42 5.49 -8.97
C LEU A 332 7.99 4.47 -7.91
N CYS A 333 8.94 3.80 -7.25
CA CYS A 333 8.63 2.77 -6.28
C CYS A 333 8.40 3.39 -4.90
N PHE A 334 7.30 3.06 -4.25
CA PHE A 334 7.05 3.42 -2.87
C PHE A 334 8.12 2.85 -1.94
N ARG A 335 8.55 3.65 -0.96
CA ARG A 335 9.59 3.31 0.02
C ARG A 335 9.14 3.44 1.46
N GLY A 336 7.86 3.73 1.69
CA GLY A 336 7.30 3.95 3.02
C GLY A 336 7.00 5.41 3.31
N LEU A 337 6.53 5.62 4.53
CA LEU A 337 6.23 6.90 5.15
C LEU A 337 7.10 7.08 6.39
N SER A 338 7.45 8.33 6.69
CA SER A 338 7.99 8.73 7.98
C SER A 338 7.26 9.98 8.45
N TRP A 339 7.27 10.29 9.74
CA TRP A 339 6.81 11.60 10.20
C TRP A 339 7.78 12.69 9.71
N ASN A 340 7.26 13.90 9.54
CA ASN A 340 8.05 15.07 9.11
C ASN A 340 8.72 15.72 10.34
N LEU A 341 10.00 16.06 10.23
CA LEU A 341 10.78 16.66 11.33
C LEU A 341 10.20 18.00 11.78
N ASP A 342 9.56 18.73 10.86
CA ASP A 342 8.85 19.99 11.12
C ASP A 342 7.51 19.81 11.85
N ARG A 343 7.13 18.55 12.16
CA ARG A 343 5.89 18.16 12.84
C ARG A 343 4.59 18.51 12.10
N THR A 344 4.66 18.76 10.79
CA THR A 344 3.49 19.14 10.00
C THR A 344 2.66 17.95 9.51
N GLY A 345 3.23 16.75 9.42
CA GLY A 345 2.56 15.59 8.84
C GLY A 345 3.49 14.43 8.54
N TRP A 346 3.19 13.69 7.48
CA TRP A 346 3.97 12.56 6.98
C TRP A 346 4.74 12.92 5.72
N VAL A 347 5.93 12.33 5.58
CA VAL A 347 6.81 12.43 4.41
C VAL A 347 6.72 11.12 3.64
N LEU A 348 6.37 11.23 2.36
CA LEU A 348 6.39 10.12 1.42
C LEU A 348 7.82 9.86 0.94
N HIS A 349 8.24 8.60 0.99
CA HIS A 349 9.50 8.15 0.42
C HIS A 349 9.23 7.39 -0.88
N ALA A 350 9.95 7.75 -1.93
CA ALA A 350 9.92 7.04 -3.21
C ALA A 350 11.36 6.81 -3.69
N GLY A 351 11.56 5.76 -4.49
CA GLY A 351 12.87 5.30 -4.92
C GLY A 351 12.84 4.68 -6.33
N PRO A 352 14.00 4.31 -6.89
CA PRO A 352 14.06 3.70 -8.22
C PRO A 352 13.51 2.26 -8.20
N GLU A 353 13.14 1.74 -9.36
CA GLU A 353 12.93 0.30 -9.52
C GLU A 353 14.30 -0.42 -9.37
N TRP A 354 14.35 -1.51 -8.58
CA TRP A 354 15.59 -2.24 -8.30
C TRP A 354 15.90 -3.29 -9.36
#